data_AF-A0A9E1V5G0-F1
#
_entry.id   AF-A0A9E1V5G0-F1
#
_cell.length_a   1.000
_cell.length_b   1.000
_cell.length_c   1.000
_cell.angle_alpha   90.00
_cell.angle_beta   90.00
_cell.angle_gamma   90.00
#
_symmetry.space_group_name_H-M   'P 1'
#
loop_
_entity.id
_entity.type
_entity.pdbx_description
1 polymer ?
#
loop_
_entity_poly.entity_id
_entity_poly.type
_entity_poly.pdbx_seq_one_letter_code
_entity_poly.pdbx_strand_id
1 'polypeptide(L)'
;ILLGTKSFGKGSVQTIIPLSGQGAMRLTTARYFTPSGRSIQAVGIEPDIKVEQAKLETVTRPKGRREADLRGALENGNKKKDADKDTKSDSKADASKDKKDAKPQDYQLARALDLIRGVSMFQGAVSAKQ
;
A
#
# COMPACT_ATOMS: atom_id res chain seq x y z
N ILE A 1 11.06 11.58 3.47
CA ILE A 1 9.64 11.17 3.54
C ILE A 1 9.58 9.85 4.29
N LEU A 2 8.87 9.83 5.41
CA LEU A 2 8.54 8.66 6.21
C LEU A 2 7.06 8.34 6.04
N LEU A 3 6.73 7.06 5.83
CA LEU A 3 5.37 6.59 5.62
C LEU A 3 5.06 5.44 6.58
N GLY A 4 3.87 5.43 7.15
CA GLY A 4 3.39 4.33 8.00
C GLY A 4 2.78 4.85 9.30
N THR A 5 3.12 4.21 10.41
CA THR A 5 2.65 4.58 11.75
C THR A 5 3.80 5.07 12.63
N LYS A 6 3.44 5.72 13.73
CA LYS A 6 4.38 6.19 14.74
C LYS A 6 5.22 5.02 15.28
N SER A 7 6.54 5.18 15.33
CA SER A 7 7.43 4.15 15.86
C SER A 7 7.37 4.08 17.39
N PHE A 8 7.85 2.98 17.97
CA PHE A 8 7.78 2.73 19.41
C PHE A 8 8.53 3.76 20.27
N GLY A 9 9.62 4.35 19.77
CA GLY A 9 10.40 5.32 20.54
C GLY A 9 11.38 4.73 21.54
N LYS A 10 12.00 3.59 21.21
CA LYS A 10 13.18 3.11 21.94
C LYS A 10 14.40 3.88 21.46
N GLY A 11 14.79 4.90 22.23
CA GLY A 11 15.96 5.72 21.98
C GLY A 11 17.12 5.43 22.92
N SER A 12 17.07 4.43 23.81
CA SER A 12 18.13 4.18 24.79
C SER A 12 19.08 3.06 24.35
N VAL A 13 20.39 3.23 24.60
CA VAL A 13 21.42 2.20 24.43
C VAL A 13 21.74 1.58 25.78
N GLN A 14 21.81 0.26 25.84
CA GLN A 14 22.14 -0.49 27.05
C GLN A 14 23.42 -1.28 26.83
N THR A 15 24.31 -1.25 27.82
CA THR A 15 25.57 -1.99 27.85
C THR A 15 25.52 -3.00 29.00
N ILE A 16 26.04 -4.21 28.76
CA ILE A 16 26.16 -5.24 29.79
C ILE A 16 27.58 -5.16 30.35
N ILE A 17 27.70 -4.88 31.64
CA ILE A 17 28.95 -4.78 32.37
C ILE A 17 29.08 -6.04 33.23
N PRO A 18 30.05 -6.94 32.96
CA PRO A 18 30.25 -8.11 33.79
C PRO A 18 30.72 -7.69 35.20
N LEU A 19 30.26 -8.40 36.23
CA LEU A 19 30.65 -8.20 37.61
C LEU A 19 31.52 -9.37 38.07
N SER A 20 32.36 -9.15 39.10
CA SER A 20 33.15 -10.23 39.71
C SER A 20 32.23 -11.38 40.15
N GLY A 21 32.49 -12.60 39.66
CA GLY A 21 31.63 -13.77 39.84
C GLY A 21 30.90 -14.17 38.56
N GLN A 22 29.66 -14.66 38.68
CA GLN A 22 28.80 -15.04 37.53
C GLN A 22 27.68 -14.01 37.25
N GLY A 23 27.83 -12.77 37.71
CA GLY A 23 26.84 -11.71 37.58
C GLY A 23 27.14 -10.71 36.46
N ALA A 24 26.12 -10.01 35.98
CA ALA A 24 26.28 -8.89 35.05
C ALA A 24 25.26 -7.79 35.32
N MET A 25 25.66 -6.53 35.10
CA MET A 25 24.81 -5.35 35.24
C MET A 25 24.43 -4.82 33.85
N ARG A 26 23.14 -4.60 33.60
CA ARG A 26 22.67 -3.93 32.39
C ARG A 26 22.43 -2.46 32.68
N LEU A 27 23.28 -1.60 32.12
CA LEU A 27 23.25 -0.15 32.36
C LEU A 27 22.89 0.61 31.08
N THR A 28 22.04 1.62 31.20
CA THR A 28 21.76 2.53 30.07
C THR A 28 22.88 3.55 29.98
N THR A 29 23.62 3.54 28.88
CA THR A 29 24.85 4.35 28.71
C THR A 29 24.64 5.56 27.79
N ALA A 30 23.65 5.50 26.89
CA ALA A 30 23.41 6.59 25.95
C ALA A 30 21.94 6.69 25.51
N ARG A 31 21.63 7.80 24.84
CA ARG A 31 20.34 8.06 24.18
C ARG A 31 20.58 8.51 22.73
N TYR A 32 19.70 8.08 21.83
CA TYR A 32 19.64 8.49 20.43
C TYR A 32 18.81 9.76 20.30
N PHE A 33 19.35 10.70 19.53
CA PHE A 33 18.72 11.94 19.15
C PHE A 33 18.68 12.04 17.63
N THR A 34 17.64 12.69 17.12
CA THR A 34 17.60 13.11 15.72
C THR A 34 18.65 14.20 15.46
N PRO A 35 19.07 14.44 14.20
CA PRO A 35 20.02 15.50 13.88
C PRO A 35 19.59 16.91 14.34
N SER A 36 18.28 17.13 14.50
CA SER A 36 17.71 18.37 15.04
C SER A 36 17.71 18.43 16.58
N GLY A 37 18.33 17.47 17.27
CA GLY A 37 18.41 17.42 18.73
C GLY A 37 17.16 16.89 19.44
N ARG A 38 16.12 16.46 18.71
CA ARG A 38 14.91 15.88 19.31
C ARG A 38 15.19 14.46 19.82
N SER A 39 14.86 14.19 21.09
CA SER A 39 14.92 12.86 21.69
C SER A 39 13.86 11.94 21.09
N ILE A 40 14.24 10.70 20.80
CA ILE A 40 13.33 9.66 20.28
C ILE A 40 12.73 8.83 21.42
N GLN A 41 13.34 8.86 22.61
CA GLN A 41 12.92 8.06 23.75
C GLN A 41 11.50 8.40 24.18
N ALA A 42 10.62 7.38 24.30
CA ALA A 42 9.20 7.47 24.66
C ALA A 42 8.30 8.26 23.68
N VAL A 43 8.87 9.07 22.80
CA VAL A 43 8.14 9.84 21.79
C VAL A 43 8.01 9.07 20.48
N GLY A 44 9.04 8.35 20.05
CA GLY A 44 9.05 7.74 18.71
C GLY A 44 9.29 8.75 17.59
N ILE A 45 9.26 8.24 16.36
CA ILE A 45 9.32 9.05 15.15
C ILE A 45 7.94 9.06 14.51
N GLU A 46 7.44 10.27 14.26
CA GLU A 46 6.19 10.47 13.53
C GLU A 46 6.45 10.44 12.02
N PRO A 47 5.63 9.69 11.26
CA PRO A 47 5.76 9.63 9.81
C PRO A 47 5.23 10.92 9.18
N ASP A 48 5.80 11.31 8.04
CA ASP A 48 5.32 12.43 7.22
C ASP A 48 3.94 12.10 6.60
N ILE A 49 3.73 10.82 6.25
CA ILE A 49 2.49 10.30 5.69
C ILE A 49 1.97 9.18 6.57
N LYS A 50 0.90 9.46 7.32
CA LYS A 50 0.26 8.48 8.19
C LYS A 50 -0.53 7.47 7.34
N VAL A 51 -0.18 6.19 7.47
CA VAL A 51 -0.88 5.07 6.82
C VAL A 51 -1.11 4.00 7.87
N GLU A 52 -2.35 3.75 8.25
CA GLU A 52 -2.70 2.71 9.22
C GLU A 52 -2.72 1.32 8.54
N GLN A 53 -2.55 0.28 9.35
CA GLN A 53 -2.69 -1.10 8.88
C GLN A 53 -4.17 -1.35 8.53
N ALA A 54 -4.44 -1.79 7.30
CA ALA A 54 -5.78 -2.04 6.81
C ALA A 54 -5.87 -3.41 6.15
N LYS A 55 -7.01 -4.08 6.31
CA LYS A 55 -7.36 -5.27 5.53
C LYS A 55 -8.10 -4.82 4.28
N LEU A 56 -7.58 -5.18 3.11
CA LEU A 56 -8.23 -4.93 1.84
C LEU A 56 -9.29 -5.99 1.59
N GLU A 57 -10.53 -5.57 1.44
CA GLU A 57 -11.63 -6.42 1.00
C GLU A 57 -12.11 -5.95 -0.37
N THR A 58 -12.30 -6.88 -1.30
CA THR A 58 -12.87 -6.57 -2.61
C THR A 58 -14.37 -6.38 -2.46
N VAL A 59 -14.80 -5.12 -2.49
CA VAL A 59 -16.24 -4.80 -2.51
C VAL A 59 -16.79 -5.14 -3.89
N THR A 60 -17.50 -6.26 -3.98
CA THR A 60 -18.28 -6.60 -5.17
C THR A 60 -19.47 -5.65 -5.25
N ARG A 61 -19.33 -4.54 -5.98
CA ARG A 61 -20.48 -3.70 -6.30
C ARG A 61 -21.35 -4.44 -7.32
N PRO A 62 -22.67 -4.53 -7.13
CA PRO A 62 -23.55 -5.02 -8.19
C PRO A 62 -23.29 -4.16 -9.43
N LYS A 63 -23.11 -4.80 -10.60
CA LYS A 63 -22.95 -4.08 -11.87
C LYS A 63 -24.20 -3.22 -12.06
N GLY A 64 -24.08 -1.92 -11.82
CA GLY A 64 -25.11 -0.96 -12.19
C GLY A 64 -25.27 -0.99 -13.70
N ARG A 65 -26.50 -0.81 -14.18
CA ARG A 65 -26.77 -0.71 -15.62
C ARG A 65 -25.97 0.47 -16.15
N ARG A 66 -25.06 0.24 -17.09
CA ARG A 66 -24.38 1.31 -17.82
C ARG A 66 -25.26 1.71 -19.00
N GLU A 67 -25.09 2.93 -19.50
CA GLU A 67 -25.77 3.38 -20.73
C GLU A 67 -25.49 2.41 -21.90
N ALA A 68 -24.27 1.89 -21.99
CA ALA A 68 -23.86 0.88 -22.96
C ALA A 68 -24.65 -0.45 -22.87
N ASP A 69 -25.23 -0.77 -21.70
CA ASP A 69 -26.02 -1.98 -21.49
C ASP A 69 -27.51 -1.76 -21.85
N LEU A 70 -27.91 -0.53 -22.18
CA LEU A 70 -29.27 -0.21 -22.58
C LEU A 70 -29.50 -0.55 -24.06
N ARG A 71 -30.72 -1.02 -24.35
CA ARG A 71 -31.16 -1.26 -25.72
C ARG A 71 -31.21 0.09 -26.47
N GLY A 72 -30.39 0.24 -27.50
CA GLY A 72 -30.27 1.48 -28.27
C GLY A 72 -29.16 2.43 -27.78
N ALA A 73 -28.19 1.94 -27.00
CA ALA A 73 -27.01 2.73 -26.61
C ALA A 73 -26.29 3.33 -27.83
N LEU A 74 -25.90 4.60 -27.73
CA LEU A 74 -25.14 5.28 -28.78
C LEU A 74 -23.72 4.68 -28.85
N GLU A 75 -23.32 4.25 -30.03
CA GLU A 75 -21.95 3.79 -30.23
C GLU A 75 -21.00 4.98 -30.33
N ASN A 76 -19.93 4.98 -29.53
CA ASN A 76 -18.81 5.89 -29.76
C ASN A 76 -18.21 5.58 -31.13
N GLY A 77 -18.15 6.60 -32.00
CA GLY A 77 -17.74 6.51 -33.41
C GLY A 77 -16.27 6.13 -33.68
N ASN A 78 -15.61 5.44 -32.73
CA ASN A 78 -14.23 4.99 -32.82
C ASN A 78 -14.09 3.47 -32.94
N LYS A 79 -15.16 2.74 -33.28
CA LYS A 79 -15.10 1.31 -33.57
C LYS A 79 -15.17 1.06 -35.07
N LYS A 80 -14.11 0.43 -35.61
CA LYS A 80 -14.18 -0.26 -36.91
C LYS A 80 -15.23 -1.36 -36.80
N LYS A 81 -16.13 -1.41 -37.77
CA LYS A 81 -17.26 -2.34 -37.86
C LYS A 81 -16.73 -3.76 -38.07
N ASP A 82 -17.03 -4.66 -37.15
CA ASP A 82 -17.20 -6.08 -37.46
C ASP A 82 -18.61 -6.45 -37.00
N ALA A 83 -19.48 -6.72 -37.97
CA ALA A 83 -20.84 -7.16 -37.78
C ALA A 83 -20.92 -8.67 -38.04
N ASP A 84 -21.46 -9.44 -37.10
CA ASP A 84 -22.59 -10.33 -37.42
C ASP A 84 -23.36 -10.77 -36.16
N LYS A 85 -24.64 -11.08 -36.40
CA LYS A 85 -25.79 -11.22 -35.50
C LYS A 85 -25.90 -12.55 -34.74
N ASP A 86 -26.67 -12.44 -33.64
CA ASP A 86 -27.67 -13.37 -33.10
C ASP A 86 -27.35 -14.87 -33.04
N THR A 87 -27.16 -15.41 -31.83
CA THR A 87 -28.01 -16.50 -31.31
C THR A 87 -27.81 -16.73 -29.81
N LYS A 88 -28.93 -16.98 -29.12
CA LYS A 88 -28.95 -17.57 -27.77
C LYS A 88 -28.24 -18.92 -27.81
N SER A 89 -27.27 -19.14 -26.95
CA SER A 89 -26.89 -20.47 -26.50
C SER A 89 -26.42 -20.42 -25.06
N ASP A 90 -27.14 -21.13 -24.20
CA ASP A 90 -26.69 -21.54 -22.89
C ASP A 90 -25.24 -22.05 -22.96
N SER A 91 -24.34 -21.40 -22.25
CA SER A 91 -22.99 -21.89 -22.04
C SER A 91 -22.63 -21.68 -20.59
N LYS A 92 -23.09 -22.66 -19.82
CA LYS A 92 -22.52 -23.10 -18.55
C LYS A 92 -21.06 -23.46 -18.82
N ALA A 93 -20.15 -22.50 -18.69
CA ALA A 93 -18.73 -22.76 -18.77
C ALA A 93 -17.99 -21.76 -17.87
N ASP A 94 -17.33 -22.34 -16.87
CA ASP A 94 -16.17 -21.78 -16.21
C ASP A 94 -16.35 -20.41 -15.53
N ALA A 95 -17.05 -20.47 -14.39
CA ALA A 95 -16.60 -19.71 -13.22
C ALA A 95 -15.27 -20.30 -12.75
N SER A 96 -14.23 -20.09 -13.56
CA SER A 96 -12.86 -20.47 -13.31
C SER A 96 -12.45 -19.96 -11.94
N LYS A 97 -12.21 -20.94 -11.08
CA LYS A 97 -11.22 -20.94 -10.00
C LYS A 97 -10.16 -19.86 -10.15
N ASP A 98 -10.38 -18.70 -9.56
CA ASP A 98 -9.32 -17.82 -9.08
C ASP A 98 -9.78 -17.11 -7.79
N LYS A 99 -10.40 -17.88 -6.88
CA LYS A 99 -10.21 -17.63 -5.44
C LYS A 99 -8.86 -18.19 -5.03
N LYS A 100 -7.78 -17.79 -5.71
CA LYS A 100 -6.43 -18.04 -5.24
C LYS A 100 -6.21 -17.08 -4.09
N ASP A 101 -6.36 -17.61 -2.88
CA ASP A 101 -5.54 -17.28 -1.72
C ASP A 101 -4.96 -15.86 -1.78
N ALA A 102 -5.81 -14.86 -1.55
CA ALA A 102 -5.35 -13.50 -1.36
C ALA A 102 -4.56 -13.51 -0.05
N LYS A 103 -3.26 -13.83 -0.14
CA LYS A 103 -2.31 -13.62 0.95
C LYS A 103 -2.59 -12.21 1.47
N PRO A 104 -2.67 -12.01 2.81
CA PRO A 104 -2.95 -10.70 3.37
C PRO A 104 -1.91 -9.73 2.80
N GLN A 105 -2.34 -8.90 1.86
CA GLN A 105 -1.46 -8.00 1.18
C GLN A 105 -1.20 -6.85 2.13
N ASP A 106 0.06 -6.67 2.50
CA ASP A 106 0.47 -5.59 3.39
C ASP A 106 0.08 -4.25 2.75
N TYR A 107 -0.94 -3.62 3.33
CA TYR A 107 -1.50 -2.37 2.84
C TYR A 107 -0.48 -1.23 2.91
N GLN A 108 0.34 -1.19 3.96
CA GLN A 108 1.35 -0.14 4.12
C GLN A 108 2.43 -0.27 3.04
N LEU A 109 2.85 -1.50 2.74
CA LEU A 109 3.81 -1.76 1.67
C LEU A 109 3.24 -1.41 0.29
N ALA A 110 2.01 -1.83 0.00
CA ALA A 110 1.35 -1.50 -1.27
C ALA A 110 1.25 0.03 -1.45
N ARG A 111 0.84 0.75 -0.40
CA ARG A 111 0.77 2.21 -0.39
C ARG A 111 2.12 2.87 -0.66
N ALA A 112 3.19 2.35 -0.07
CA ALA A 112 4.55 2.86 -0.27
C ALA A 112 5.00 2.71 -1.72
N LEU A 113 4.73 1.56 -2.35
CA LEU A 113 5.05 1.31 -3.75
C LEU A 113 4.26 2.22 -4.69
N ASP A 114 2.97 2.40 -4.44
CA ASP A 114 2.12 3.32 -5.22
C ASP A 114 2.63 4.75 -5.12
N LEU A 115 3.09 5.19 -3.94
CA LEU A 115 3.66 6.51 -3.76
C LEU A 115 4.96 6.68 -4.55
N ILE A 116 5.87 5.72 -4.48
CA ILE A 116 7.14 5.77 -5.22
C ILE A 116 6.89 5.81 -6.73
N ARG A 117 5.99 4.96 -7.24
CA ARG A 117 5.61 4.93 -8.66
C ARG A 117 4.91 6.23 -9.09
N GLY A 118 4.05 6.78 -8.23
CA GLY A 118 3.39 8.06 -8.50
C GLY A 118 4.38 9.21 -8.59
N VAL A 119 5.34 9.28 -7.67
CA VAL A 119 6.40 10.31 -7.68
C VAL A 119 7.31 10.15 -8.90
N SER A 120 7.67 8.92 -9.29
CA SER A 120 8.51 8.71 -10.47
C SER A 120 7.82 9.09 -11.78
N MET A 121 6.53 8.75 -11.93
CA MET A 121 5.73 9.18 -13.09
C MET A 121 5.55 10.70 -13.12
N PHE A 122 5.32 11.32 -11.96
CA PHE A 122 5.20 12.78 -11.87
C PHE A 122 6.51 13.48 -12.27
N GLN A 123 7.65 13.02 -11.77
CA GLN A 123 8.95 13.56 -12.16
C GLN A 123 9.22 13.38 -13.66
N GLY A 124 8.92 12.21 -14.23
CA GLY A 124 9.04 11.98 -15.66
C GLY A 124 8.16 12.91 -16.50
N ALA A 125 6.92 13.14 -16.06
CA ALA A 125 5.99 14.06 -16.73
C ALA A 125 6.42 15.53 -16.62
N VAL A 126 7.03 15.94 -15.49
CA VAL A 126 7.57 17.30 -15.31
C VAL A 126 8.82 17.51 -16.17
N SER A 127 9.72 16.53 -16.25
CA SER A 127 10.91 16.60 -17.12
C SER A 127 10.57 16.61 -18.60
N ALA A 128 9.48 15.97 -19.03
CA ALA A 128 9.05 15.96 -20.43
C ALA A 128 8.38 17.29 -20.88
N LYS A 129 8.15 18.23 -19.96
CA LYS A 129 7.43 19.49 -20.20
C LYS A 129 8.33 20.74 -20.10
N GLN A 130 9.59 20.56 -19.74
CA GLN A 130 10.65 21.57 -19.82
C GLN A 130 11.48 21.33 -21.08
#